data_AF-A0A4Q8AKP4-F1
#
_entry.id   AF-A0A4Q8AKP4-F1
#
_cell.length_a   1.000
_cell.length_b   1.000
_cell.length_c   1.000
_cell.angle_alpha   90.00
_cell.angle_beta   90.00
_cell.angle_gamma   90.00
#
_symmetry.space_group_name_H-M   'P 1'
#
loop_
_entity.id
_entity.type
_entity.pdbx_description
1 polymer ?
#
loop_
_entity_poly.entity_id
_entity_poly.type
_entity_poly.pdbx_seq_one_letter_code
_entity_poly.pdbx_strand_id
1 'polypeptide(L)'
;MANGDAAAAAGMDVVPGASDRRQGYDEINKTRDYIADRTSAVTPIAKGGTGAITAAAARTALDVPKKGDVPTSAAFTSLSNAVGTKVGKLGNDIIELDWDVDGLIMLINGFTQGKIVTTGRPQGFYRNGEALNTGGNGLASPGARGQTITTNYASIYADGSGVFGIPGSTRAMKKDLTEWSHEDAARFLELVSAYHGRYLTDFDDSPIRPFMIVDEFEDAGFEQFVVYDADGIGQGLHYELVTVALLAVAKLHAAQLADIDGRVTALEGISAAGGDHELG
;
A
#
# COMPACT_ATOMS: atom_id res chain seq x y z
N MET A 1 28.28 72.41 35.62
CA MET A 1 28.92 71.09 35.65
C MET A 1 30.36 71.29 35.23
N ALA A 2 31.30 70.63 35.90
CA ALA A 2 32.69 70.62 35.47
C ALA A 2 32.83 69.74 34.22
N ASN A 3 33.78 70.09 33.34
CA ASN A 3 34.04 69.28 32.15
C ASN A 3 34.60 67.92 32.59
N GLY A 4 33.93 66.85 32.18
CA GLY A 4 34.20 65.47 32.55
C GLY A 4 33.20 64.86 33.53
N ASP A 5 32.24 65.62 34.06
CA ASP A 5 31.24 65.10 35.01
C ASP A 5 30.35 64.02 34.37
N ALA A 6 29.88 64.23 33.13
CA ALA A 6 29.02 63.28 32.42
C ALA A 6 29.81 62.06 31.94
N ALA A 7 31.03 62.30 31.46
CA ALA A 7 31.99 61.25 31.11
C ALA A 7 32.29 60.33 32.31
N ALA A 8 32.61 60.91 33.47
CA ALA A 8 32.87 60.16 34.70
C ALA A 8 31.63 59.38 35.16
N ALA A 9 30.44 59.99 35.11
CA ALA A 9 29.19 59.32 35.46
C ALA A 9 28.86 58.14 34.51
N ALA A 10 29.26 58.23 33.24
CA ALA A 10 29.16 57.15 32.26
C ALA A 10 30.31 56.12 32.34
N GLY A 11 31.22 56.26 33.30
CA GLY A 11 32.37 55.36 33.48
C GLY A 11 33.49 55.52 32.46
N MET A 12 33.53 56.65 31.75
CA MET A 12 34.63 56.98 30.85
C MET A 12 35.79 57.60 31.63
N ASP A 13 37.03 57.35 31.20
CA ASP A 13 38.20 58.02 31.78
C ASP A 13 38.07 59.54 31.63
N VAL A 14 38.49 60.29 32.64
CA VAL A 14 38.61 61.76 32.57
C VAL A 14 40.09 62.15 32.63
N VAL A 15 40.49 63.17 31.88
CA VAL A 15 41.87 63.67 31.93
C VAL A 15 41.99 64.66 33.10
N PRO A 16 42.87 64.42 34.10
CA PRO A 16 43.05 65.36 35.20
C PRO A 16 43.65 66.68 34.71
N GLY A 17 43.14 67.81 35.21
CA GLY A 17 43.56 69.15 34.78
C GLY A 17 45.04 69.50 35.01
N ALA A 18 45.75 68.71 35.82
CA ALA A 18 47.19 68.85 36.04
C ALA A 18 48.07 68.20 34.95
N SER A 19 47.46 67.48 33.99
CA SER A 19 48.19 66.60 33.05
C SER A 19 48.62 67.28 31.75
N ASP A 20 48.12 68.49 31.44
CA ASP A 20 48.50 69.24 30.24
C ASP A 20 48.47 70.77 30.48
N ARG A 21 49.57 71.45 30.12
CA ARG A 21 49.74 72.90 30.28
C ARG A 21 48.98 73.74 29.25
N ARG A 22 48.45 73.14 28.19
CA ARG A 22 47.76 73.84 27.09
C ARG A 22 46.23 73.75 27.14
N GLN A 23 45.65 73.35 28.27
CA GLN A 23 44.21 73.14 28.44
C GLN A 23 43.61 72.04 27.52
N GLY A 24 44.43 71.17 26.92
CA GLY A 24 43.91 70.06 26.09
C GLY A 24 43.01 69.11 26.86
N TYR A 25 43.22 68.97 28.17
CA TYR A 25 42.35 68.19 29.06
C TYR A 25 40.89 68.69 29.05
N ASP A 26 40.69 70.01 28.90
CA ASP A 26 39.37 70.64 28.98
C ASP A 26 38.52 70.26 27.75
N GLU A 27 39.10 70.38 26.56
CA GLU A 27 38.46 70.00 25.29
C GLU A 27 38.26 68.48 25.17
N ILE A 28 39.21 67.68 25.68
CA ILE A 28 39.06 66.22 25.74
C ILE A 28 37.87 65.86 26.64
N ASN A 29 37.77 66.46 27.82
CA ASN A 29 36.67 66.16 28.75
C ASN A 29 35.32 66.65 28.21
N LYS A 30 35.24 67.82 27.53
CA LYS A 30 34.02 68.26 26.81
C LYS A 30 33.58 67.27 25.73
N THR A 31 34.54 66.77 24.95
CA THR A 31 34.25 65.79 23.90
C THR A 31 33.76 64.47 24.50
N ARG A 32 34.33 64.04 25.63
CA ARG A 32 33.90 62.84 26.34
C ARG A 32 32.51 63.00 26.95
N ASP A 33 32.21 64.17 27.52
CA ASP A 33 30.85 64.49 28.00
C ASP A 33 29.84 64.40 26.85
N TYR A 34 30.17 64.98 25.68
CA TYR A 34 29.32 64.87 24.49
C TYR A 34 29.08 63.42 24.05
N ILE A 35 30.11 62.56 24.08
CA ILE A 35 29.98 61.14 23.73
C ILE A 35 29.13 60.40 24.77
N ALA A 36 29.31 60.69 26.06
CA ALA A 36 28.52 60.10 27.14
C ALA A 36 27.03 60.43 27.00
N ASP A 37 26.71 61.70 26.74
CA ASP A 37 25.35 62.16 26.49
C ASP A 37 24.76 61.51 25.23
N ARG A 38 25.55 61.43 24.15
CA ARG A 38 25.12 60.82 22.89
C ARG A 38 24.83 59.33 23.04
N THR A 39 25.62 58.61 23.82
CA THR A 39 25.49 57.17 24.05
C THR A 39 24.31 56.84 24.97
N SER A 40 24.03 57.73 25.93
CA SER A 40 22.88 57.60 26.84
C SER A 40 21.55 57.97 26.16
N ALA A 41 21.59 58.68 25.03
CA ALA A 41 20.41 59.04 24.26
C ALA A 41 19.84 57.85 23.47
N VAL A 42 18.52 57.73 23.49
CA VAL A 42 17.79 56.78 22.65
C VAL A 42 18.02 57.09 21.17
N THR A 43 18.46 56.09 20.40
CA THR A 43 18.60 56.22 18.94
C THR A 43 17.24 55.99 18.26
N PRO A 44 16.72 56.95 17.47
CA PRO A 44 15.46 56.79 16.75
C PRO A 44 15.48 55.65 15.72
N ILE A 45 14.31 55.11 15.40
CA ILE A 45 14.13 54.02 14.41
C ILE A 45 14.69 54.42 13.04
N ALA A 46 14.42 55.65 12.59
CA ALA A 46 14.90 56.17 11.31
C ALA A 46 16.44 56.22 11.18
N LYS A 47 17.18 56.09 12.30
CA LYS A 47 18.65 56.04 12.33
C LYS A 47 19.18 54.66 12.71
N GLY A 48 18.35 53.61 12.61
CA GLY A 48 18.73 52.23 12.91
C GLY A 48 18.71 51.85 14.39
N GLY A 49 18.14 52.70 15.26
CA GLY A 49 17.89 52.36 16.67
C GLY A 49 16.51 51.77 16.90
N THR A 50 16.12 51.63 18.17
CA THR A 50 14.80 51.09 18.57
C THR A 50 13.83 52.18 19.03
N GLY A 51 14.30 53.42 19.23
CA GLY A 51 13.46 54.48 19.80
C GLY A 51 13.04 54.24 21.26
N ALA A 52 13.62 53.25 21.96
CA ALA A 52 13.16 52.82 23.28
C ALA A 52 14.32 52.57 24.28
N ILE A 53 14.04 52.82 25.57
CA ILE A 53 14.93 52.49 26.70
C ILE A 53 14.62 51.14 27.36
N THR A 54 13.57 50.42 26.93
CA THR A 54 13.21 49.11 27.46
C THR A 54 13.08 48.08 26.35
N ALA A 55 13.38 46.81 26.64
CA ALA A 55 13.24 45.72 25.68
C ALA A 55 11.79 45.53 25.21
N ALA A 56 10.80 45.82 26.05
CA ALA A 56 9.39 45.73 25.68
C ALA A 56 8.98 46.81 24.68
N ALA A 57 9.33 48.07 24.94
CA ALA A 57 9.05 49.16 24.02
C ALA A 57 9.86 49.02 22.71
N ALA A 58 11.10 48.51 22.77
CA ALA A 58 11.90 48.22 21.58
C ALA A 58 11.25 47.16 20.68
N ARG A 59 10.69 46.10 21.28
CA ARG A 59 9.92 45.09 20.55
C ARG A 59 8.68 45.67 19.88
N THR A 60 7.90 46.46 20.61
CA THR A 60 6.71 47.15 20.05
C THR A 60 7.10 48.10 18.91
N ALA A 61 8.19 48.85 19.07
CA ALA A 61 8.67 49.80 18.05
C ALA A 61 9.15 49.12 16.76
N LEU A 62 9.71 47.90 16.87
CA LEU A 62 10.19 47.10 15.74
C LEU A 62 9.16 46.07 15.23
N ASP A 63 7.96 46.06 15.80
CA ASP A 63 6.93 45.05 15.52
C ASP A 63 7.42 43.60 15.72
N VAL A 64 8.28 43.39 16.73
CA VAL A 64 8.81 42.08 17.10
C VAL A 64 7.96 41.46 18.21
N PRO A 65 7.34 40.28 18.01
CA PRO A 65 6.53 39.62 19.03
C PRO A 65 7.35 39.28 20.29
N LYS A 66 6.72 39.30 21.48
CA LYS A 66 7.38 38.80 22.69
C LYS A 66 7.41 37.26 22.68
N LYS A 67 8.33 36.67 23.44
CA LYS A 67 8.35 35.21 23.67
C LYS A 67 6.99 34.78 24.25
N GLY A 68 6.23 33.98 23.50
CA GLY A 68 4.84 33.57 23.83
C GLY A 68 3.74 34.26 23.02
N ASP A 69 4.04 35.39 22.34
CA ASP A 69 3.12 36.02 21.39
C ASP A 69 3.24 35.44 19.98
N VAL A 70 4.28 34.64 19.70
CA VAL A 70 4.32 33.82 18.49
C VAL A 70 3.17 32.81 18.66
N PRO A 71 2.04 33.01 17.98
CA PRO A 71 0.92 32.13 18.17
C PRO A 71 1.32 30.82 17.53
N THR A 72 1.47 29.79 18.36
CA THR A 72 1.67 28.39 17.91
C THR A 72 0.60 27.97 16.90
N SER A 73 -0.52 28.68 16.84
CA SER A 73 -1.58 28.54 15.84
C SER A 73 -1.42 29.47 14.63
N ALA A 74 -1.26 30.79 14.77
CA ALA A 74 -1.32 31.69 13.59
C ALA A 74 -0.02 31.72 12.75
N ALA A 75 1.15 31.44 13.34
CA ALA A 75 2.36 31.19 12.56
C ALA A 75 2.25 29.86 11.78
N PHE A 76 1.62 28.85 12.37
CA PHE A 76 1.28 27.59 11.69
C PHE A 76 0.22 27.78 10.60
N THR A 77 -0.82 28.59 10.84
CA THR A 77 -1.83 28.93 9.84
C THR A 77 -1.21 29.67 8.65
N SER A 78 -0.23 30.55 8.91
CA SER A 78 0.48 31.27 7.85
C SER A 78 1.43 30.36 7.08
N LEU A 79 2.09 29.40 7.74
CA LEU A 79 2.88 28.37 7.08
C LEU A 79 2.00 27.40 6.26
N SER A 80 0.83 27.02 6.79
CA SER A 80 -0.20 26.23 6.11
C SER A 80 -0.67 26.92 4.81
N ASN A 81 -0.88 28.24 4.86
CA ASN A 81 -1.24 29.02 3.68
C ASN A 81 -0.07 29.25 2.70
N ALA A 82 1.17 29.42 3.20
CA ALA A 82 2.35 29.67 2.37
C ALA A 82 2.89 28.39 1.69
N VAL A 83 2.71 27.22 2.30
CA VAL A 83 3.14 25.91 1.79
C VAL A 83 2.05 25.26 0.92
N GLY A 84 0.86 25.88 0.81
CA GLY A 84 -0.26 25.34 0.02
C GLY A 84 -0.87 24.05 0.60
N THR A 85 -0.41 23.61 1.77
CA THR A 85 -1.02 22.53 2.53
C THR A 85 -2.27 23.08 3.19
N LYS A 86 -3.42 22.99 2.49
CA LYS A 86 -4.73 23.14 3.11
C LYS A 86 -4.92 22.06 4.19
N VAL A 87 -4.37 22.24 5.38
CA VAL A 87 -4.84 21.57 6.59
C VAL A 87 -6.05 22.35 7.10
N GLY A 88 -7.06 22.50 6.23
CA GLY A 88 -8.36 22.99 6.63
C GLY A 88 -9.13 21.79 7.15
N LYS A 89 -9.65 21.86 8.38
CA LYS A 89 -10.69 20.92 8.84
C LYS A 89 -11.81 20.91 7.80
N LEU A 90 -11.88 19.85 7.01
CA LEU A 90 -13.01 19.57 6.12
C LEU A 90 -13.98 18.69 6.93
N GLY A 91 -14.73 19.31 7.84
CA GLY A 91 -15.70 18.59 8.68
C GLY A 91 -15.09 17.77 9.82
N ASN A 92 -15.77 16.67 10.19
CA ASN A 92 -15.33 15.72 11.23
C ASN A 92 -14.18 14.80 10.76
N ASP A 93 -13.74 14.95 9.51
CA ASP A 93 -12.72 14.08 8.94
C ASP A 93 -11.33 14.61 9.24
N ILE A 94 -10.55 13.78 9.91
CA ILE A 94 -9.15 14.05 10.19
C ILE A 94 -8.35 13.47 9.02
N ILE A 95 -7.81 14.33 8.17
CA ILE A 95 -6.69 13.97 7.31
C ILE A 95 -5.44 14.11 8.17
N GLU A 96 -4.91 12.99 8.62
CA GLU A 96 -3.67 12.93 9.38
C GLU A 96 -2.51 12.71 8.39
N LEU A 97 -1.58 13.66 8.35
CA LEU A 97 -0.37 13.59 7.55
C LEU A 97 0.79 13.37 8.53
N ASP A 98 1.28 12.14 8.59
CA ASP A 98 2.40 11.74 9.44
C ASP A 98 3.66 11.58 8.58
N TRP A 99 4.76 12.17 9.00
CA TRP A 99 6.05 11.99 8.34
C TRP A 99 6.85 10.98 9.15
N ASP A 100 7.03 9.78 8.61
CA ASP A 100 7.90 8.76 9.18
C ASP A 100 9.27 8.78 8.49
N VAL A 101 10.24 8.06 9.07
CA VAL A 101 11.61 7.92 8.54
C VAL A 101 11.65 7.40 7.10
N ASP A 102 10.60 6.69 6.68
CA ASP A 102 10.47 6.10 5.34
C ASP A 102 9.59 6.92 4.38
N GLY A 103 8.97 8.02 4.83
CA GLY A 103 8.21 8.93 3.98
C GLY A 103 6.95 9.54 4.60
N LEU A 104 6.21 10.31 3.80
CA LEU A 104 4.93 10.90 4.19
C LEU A 104 3.81 9.86 4.11
N ILE A 105 3.19 9.56 5.24
CA ILE A 105 2.02 8.70 5.41
C ILE A 105 0.78 9.60 5.55
N MET A 106 -0.23 9.35 4.72
CA MET A 106 -1.54 10.02 4.84
C MET A 106 -2.59 9.02 5.32
N LEU A 107 -3.07 9.23 6.54
CA LEU A 107 -4.15 8.46 7.15
C LEU A 107 -5.45 9.28 7.07
N ILE A 108 -6.46 8.74 6.39
CA ILE A 108 -7.80 9.33 6.34
C ILE A 108 -8.71 8.43 7.16
N ASN A 109 -8.85 8.73 8.45
CA ASN A 109 -9.73 7.99 9.35
C ASN A 109 -11.14 8.58 9.27
N GLY A 110 -12.12 7.82 8.74
CA GLY A 110 -13.53 8.17 8.95
C GLY A 110 -14.62 7.80 7.94
N PHE A 111 -14.44 6.97 6.90
CA PHE A 111 -15.59 6.64 6.02
C PHE A 111 -15.71 5.18 5.56
N THR A 112 -16.94 4.67 5.71
CA THR A 112 -17.50 3.39 5.23
C THR A 112 -17.42 3.20 3.71
N GLN A 113 -17.10 4.24 2.92
CA GLN A 113 -16.78 4.14 1.48
C GLN A 113 -15.80 5.25 1.09
N GLY A 114 -14.51 5.08 1.40
CA GLY A 114 -13.46 6.04 1.05
C GLY A 114 -12.96 5.87 -0.39
N LYS A 115 -13.41 6.73 -1.31
CA LYS A 115 -12.83 6.91 -2.64
C LYS A 115 -11.72 7.97 -2.58
N ILE A 116 -10.46 7.59 -2.80
CA ILE A 116 -9.37 8.55 -3.02
C ILE A 116 -9.58 9.16 -4.42
N VAL A 117 -10.11 10.38 -4.49
CA VAL A 117 -10.25 11.13 -5.74
C VAL A 117 -9.01 12.02 -5.90
N THR A 118 -7.99 11.51 -6.59
CA THR A 118 -6.99 12.39 -7.19
C THR A 118 -7.69 13.14 -8.32
N THR A 119 -7.81 14.47 -8.24
CA THR A 119 -8.31 15.29 -9.35
C THR A 119 -7.24 15.32 -10.44
N GLY A 120 -7.26 14.25 -11.24
CA GLY A 120 -6.25 13.87 -12.22
C GLY A 120 -6.18 12.34 -12.21
N ARG A 121 -7.02 11.72 -13.06
CA ARG A 121 -7.26 10.27 -13.28
C ARG A 121 -6.98 9.37 -12.06
N PRO A 122 -7.98 8.66 -11.49
CA PRO A 122 -7.77 7.79 -10.34
C PRO A 122 -6.75 6.72 -10.73
N GLN A 123 -5.55 6.91 -10.23
CA GLN A 123 -4.42 6.06 -10.49
C GLN A 123 -4.28 5.20 -9.21
N GLY A 124 -4.59 3.91 -9.31
CA GLY A 124 -4.61 2.97 -8.18
C GLY A 124 -3.24 2.79 -7.48
N PHE A 125 -3.13 1.78 -6.61
CA PHE A 125 -1.85 1.40 -6.02
C PHE A 125 -0.89 0.91 -7.12
N TYR A 126 -0.06 1.82 -7.65
CA TYR A 126 0.94 1.49 -8.66
C TYR A 126 2.27 1.16 -8.02
N ARG A 127 2.75 -0.06 -8.28
CA ARG A 127 4.17 -0.35 -8.33
C ARG A 127 4.46 -0.93 -9.72
N ASN A 128 5.26 -0.22 -10.53
CA ASN A 128 5.87 -0.73 -11.77
C ASN A 128 4.95 -1.45 -12.79
N GLY A 129 3.76 -0.93 -13.08
CA GLY A 129 2.95 -1.42 -14.21
C GLY A 129 2.03 -2.62 -13.93
N GLU A 130 2.07 -3.16 -12.71
CA GLU A 130 1.26 -4.30 -12.27
C GLU A 130 0.42 -3.82 -11.08
N ALA A 131 -0.85 -3.47 -11.31
CA ALA A 131 -1.73 -2.94 -10.27
C ALA A 131 -3.06 -3.70 -10.21
N LEU A 132 -3.47 -4.04 -8.99
CA LEU A 132 -4.84 -4.46 -8.66
C LEU A 132 -5.70 -3.20 -8.50
N ASN A 133 -6.48 -2.86 -9.52
CA ASN A 133 -7.39 -1.71 -9.43
C ASN A 133 -8.70 -2.13 -8.76
N THR A 134 -9.01 -1.58 -7.58
CA THR A 134 -10.23 -1.84 -6.80
C THR A 134 -11.27 -0.73 -6.91
N GLY A 135 -11.12 0.20 -7.86
CA GLY A 135 -11.99 1.37 -7.96
C GLY A 135 -13.39 1.07 -8.47
N GLY A 136 -14.39 1.05 -7.57
CA GLY A 136 -15.82 1.34 -7.77
C GLY A 136 -16.65 0.48 -8.73
N ASN A 137 -16.04 -0.20 -9.69
CA ASN A 137 -16.71 -0.97 -10.74
C ASN A 137 -16.22 -2.44 -10.82
N GLY A 138 -15.25 -2.87 -9.99
CA GLY A 138 -14.73 -4.25 -9.95
C GLY A 138 -13.20 -4.33 -9.90
N LEU A 139 -12.65 -5.55 -9.85
CA LEU A 139 -11.22 -5.82 -9.95
C LEU A 139 -10.77 -5.71 -11.43
N ALA A 140 -9.78 -4.88 -11.72
CA ALA A 140 -9.15 -4.83 -13.05
C ALA A 140 -7.65 -5.14 -12.96
N SER A 141 -7.22 -6.12 -13.76
CA SER A 141 -5.83 -6.44 -14.05
C SER A 141 -5.64 -6.42 -15.57
N PRO A 142 -4.80 -5.52 -16.12
CA PRO A 142 -4.58 -5.41 -17.57
C PRO A 142 -4.09 -6.71 -18.22
N GLY A 143 -3.42 -7.60 -17.46
CA GLY A 143 -3.00 -8.92 -17.94
C GLY A 143 -4.17 -9.88 -18.20
N ALA A 144 -5.28 -9.71 -17.49
CA ALA A 144 -6.47 -10.57 -17.62
C ALA A 144 -7.52 -9.94 -18.54
N ARG A 145 -7.90 -8.67 -18.31
CA ARG A 145 -8.86 -7.92 -19.15
C ARG A 145 -8.54 -6.43 -19.17
N GLY A 146 -8.69 -5.83 -20.35
CA GLY A 146 -8.77 -4.37 -20.51
C GLY A 146 -10.14 -3.77 -20.14
N GLN A 147 -11.13 -4.60 -19.80
CA GLN A 147 -12.47 -4.18 -19.38
C GLN A 147 -12.74 -4.64 -17.96
N THR A 148 -13.46 -3.80 -17.20
CA THR A 148 -13.85 -4.11 -15.84
C THR A 148 -14.78 -5.34 -15.79
N ILE A 149 -14.53 -6.25 -14.84
CA ILE A 149 -15.39 -7.41 -14.58
C ILE A 149 -16.65 -6.91 -13.85
N THR A 150 -17.66 -6.47 -14.60
CA THR A 150 -18.88 -5.88 -14.02
C THR A 150 -20.02 -6.87 -13.84
N THR A 151 -20.17 -7.88 -14.72
CA THR A 151 -21.30 -8.84 -14.66
C THR A 151 -21.06 -10.21 -15.31
N ASN A 152 -20.01 -10.41 -16.11
CA ASN A 152 -19.74 -11.68 -16.78
C ASN A 152 -18.76 -12.54 -16.00
N TYR A 153 -19.14 -13.77 -15.66
CA TYR A 153 -18.23 -14.76 -15.09
C TYR A 153 -17.12 -15.11 -16.09
N ALA A 154 -15.87 -15.10 -15.63
CA ALA A 154 -14.72 -15.55 -16.40
C ALA A 154 -13.78 -16.31 -15.45
N SER A 155 -13.17 -17.39 -15.95
CA SER A 155 -12.04 -17.99 -15.27
C SER A 155 -10.84 -17.07 -15.41
N ILE A 156 -10.09 -16.93 -14.32
CA ILE A 156 -8.83 -16.20 -14.26
C ILE A 156 -7.76 -17.15 -13.70
N TYR A 157 -6.55 -17.05 -14.21
CA TYR A 157 -5.38 -17.67 -13.58
C TYR A 157 -4.46 -16.57 -13.04
N ALA A 158 -3.62 -16.92 -12.07
CA ALA A 158 -2.48 -16.13 -11.63
C ALA A 158 -1.21 -16.90 -12.00
N ASP A 159 -0.24 -16.25 -12.64
CA ASP A 159 1.05 -16.87 -12.90
C ASP A 159 2.03 -16.66 -11.73
N GLY A 160 3.22 -17.27 -11.82
CA GLY A 160 4.25 -17.18 -10.79
C GLY A 160 4.82 -15.77 -10.57
N SER A 161 4.50 -14.80 -11.44
CA SER A 161 4.84 -13.39 -11.26
C SER A 161 3.73 -12.58 -10.58
N GLY A 162 2.61 -13.22 -10.24
CA GLY A 162 1.44 -12.56 -9.67
C GLY A 162 0.58 -11.84 -10.72
N VAL A 163 0.85 -12.03 -12.01
CA VAL A 163 0.04 -11.46 -13.08
C VAL A 163 -1.17 -12.34 -13.33
N PHE A 164 -2.34 -11.71 -13.35
CA PHE A 164 -3.58 -12.40 -13.69
C PHE A 164 -3.76 -12.51 -15.21
N GLY A 165 -4.30 -13.63 -15.70
CA GLY A 165 -4.62 -13.87 -17.10
C GLY A 165 -5.94 -14.63 -17.30
N ILE A 166 -6.33 -14.87 -18.56
CA ILE A 166 -7.49 -15.71 -18.92
C ILE A 166 -6.98 -16.98 -19.60
N PRO A 167 -7.43 -18.18 -19.17
CA PRO A 167 -7.05 -19.41 -19.84
C PRO A 167 -7.74 -19.49 -21.21
N GLY A 168 -6.99 -19.21 -22.28
CA GLY A 168 -7.48 -19.38 -23.66
C GLY A 168 -7.85 -20.84 -23.92
N SER A 169 -9.04 -21.08 -24.48
CA SER A 169 -9.59 -22.44 -24.70
C SER A 169 -9.89 -22.73 -26.18
N THR A 170 -9.27 -21.99 -27.12
CA THR A 170 -9.41 -22.27 -28.55
C THR A 170 -8.26 -23.14 -29.04
N ARG A 171 -8.51 -23.96 -30.08
CA ARG A 171 -7.46 -24.80 -30.69
C ARG A 171 -6.28 -23.96 -31.22
N ALA A 172 -6.53 -22.74 -31.68
CA ALA A 172 -5.48 -21.82 -32.14
C ALA A 172 -4.55 -21.32 -31.03
N MET A 173 -5.01 -21.37 -29.76
CA MET A 173 -4.22 -20.96 -28.59
C MET A 173 -3.56 -22.15 -27.88
N LYS A 174 -3.69 -23.37 -28.43
CA LYS A 174 -3.12 -24.59 -27.87
C LYS A 174 -2.20 -25.23 -28.90
N LYS A 175 -1.17 -25.91 -28.42
CA LYS A 175 -0.22 -26.70 -29.21
C LYS A 175 -0.12 -28.09 -28.60
N ASP A 176 0.39 -29.04 -29.39
CA ASP A 176 0.74 -30.39 -28.92
C ASP A 176 -0.43 -31.12 -28.24
N LEU A 177 -1.65 -30.95 -28.79
CA LEU A 177 -2.86 -31.57 -28.26
C LEU A 177 -2.86 -33.07 -28.55
N THR A 178 -2.72 -33.88 -27.52
CA THR A 178 -2.96 -35.32 -27.53
C THR A 178 -4.22 -35.66 -26.76
N GLU A 179 -4.95 -36.66 -27.22
CA GLU A 179 -6.04 -37.23 -26.43
C GLU A 179 -5.47 -38.02 -25.25
N TRP A 180 -6.20 -38.06 -24.14
CA TRP A 180 -5.81 -38.86 -22.99
C TRP A 180 -5.93 -40.34 -23.31
N SER A 181 -4.88 -41.10 -22.99
CA SER A 181 -4.89 -42.54 -23.22
C SER A 181 -5.84 -43.23 -22.22
N HIS A 182 -6.32 -44.42 -22.59
CA HIS A 182 -7.10 -45.25 -21.65
C HIS A 182 -6.29 -45.63 -20.41
N GLU A 183 -4.97 -45.82 -20.58
CA GLU A 183 -4.06 -46.12 -19.48
C GLU A 183 -3.95 -44.95 -18.50
N ASP A 184 -3.80 -43.72 -19.00
CA ASP A 184 -3.75 -42.52 -18.15
C ASP A 184 -5.07 -42.29 -17.43
N ALA A 185 -6.21 -42.49 -18.12
CA ALA A 185 -7.53 -42.37 -17.50
C ALA A 185 -7.75 -43.43 -16.41
N ALA A 186 -7.29 -44.67 -16.63
CA ALA A 186 -7.36 -45.73 -15.63
C ALA A 186 -6.46 -45.43 -14.43
N ARG A 187 -5.21 -45.03 -14.65
CA ARG A 187 -4.29 -44.60 -13.59
C ARG A 187 -4.87 -43.45 -12.78
N PHE A 188 -5.43 -42.44 -13.45
CA PHE A 188 -6.05 -41.30 -12.79
C PHE A 188 -7.25 -41.70 -11.92
N LEU A 189 -8.06 -42.66 -12.37
CA LEU A 189 -9.17 -43.18 -11.57
C LEU A 189 -8.66 -43.88 -10.29
N GLU A 190 -7.57 -44.63 -10.38
CA GLU A 190 -6.97 -45.33 -9.23
C GLU A 190 -6.39 -44.38 -8.19
N LEU A 191 -5.94 -43.18 -8.59
CA LEU A 191 -5.46 -42.17 -7.65
C LEU A 191 -6.55 -41.58 -6.76
N VAL A 192 -7.74 -41.33 -7.32
CA VAL A 192 -8.66 -40.33 -6.76
C VAL A 192 -9.39 -40.91 -5.55
N SER A 193 -8.69 -40.96 -4.43
CA SER A 193 -9.28 -41.13 -3.12
C SER A 193 -9.84 -39.79 -2.68
N ALA A 194 -11.17 -39.68 -2.67
CA ALA A 194 -11.84 -38.55 -2.07
C ALA A 194 -11.91 -38.76 -0.56
N TYR A 195 -11.16 -37.95 0.19
CA TYR A 195 -11.19 -37.93 1.64
C TYR A 195 -12.29 -37.01 2.13
N HIS A 196 -12.79 -37.24 3.35
CA HIS A 196 -13.65 -36.30 4.05
C HIS A 196 -12.95 -35.89 5.35
N GLY A 197 -12.77 -34.60 5.56
CA GLY A 197 -12.02 -34.11 6.71
C GLY A 197 -12.29 -32.66 7.07
N ARG A 198 -11.33 -32.04 7.76
CA ARG A 198 -11.27 -30.61 8.09
C ARG A 198 -9.83 -30.15 7.95
N TYR A 199 -9.63 -28.85 7.80
CA TYR A 199 -8.28 -28.31 7.90
C TYR A 199 -7.77 -28.42 9.35
N LEU A 200 -6.46 -28.52 9.53
CA LEU A 200 -5.85 -28.52 10.87
C LEU A 200 -6.15 -27.25 11.67
N THR A 201 -6.46 -26.16 10.98
CA THR A 201 -6.81 -24.86 11.57
C THR A 201 -8.31 -24.69 11.81
N ASP A 202 -9.14 -25.62 11.36
CA ASP A 202 -10.58 -25.56 11.58
C ASP A 202 -10.91 -25.89 13.05
N PHE A 203 -11.97 -25.27 13.58
CA PHE A 203 -12.53 -25.67 14.87
C PHE A 203 -13.20 -27.04 14.78
N ASP A 204 -13.30 -27.76 15.90
CA ASP A 204 -13.89 -29.12 15.97
C ASP A 204 -15.32 -29.21 15.43
N ASP A 205 -16.09 -28.12 15.52
CA ASP A 205 -17.47 -28.00 15.06
C ASP A 205 -17.59 -27.55 13.59
N SER A 206 -16.47 -27.33 12.89
CA SER A 206 -16.48 -26.93 11.50
C SER A 206 -17.11 -28.00 10.60
N PRO A 207 -17.74 -27.63 9.47
CA PRO A 207 -18.26 -28.60 8.51
C PRO A 207 -17.16 -29.50 7.94
N ILE A 208 -17.45 -30.79 7.81
CA ILE A 208 -16.60 -31.75 7.10
C ILE A 208 -16.69 -31.46 5.60
N ARG A 209 -15.55 -31.47 4.91
CA ARG A 209 -15.45 -31.17 3.47
C ARG A 209 -14.77 -32.33 2.73
N PRO A 210 -15.06 -32.52 1.43
CA PRO A 210 -14.30 -33.44 0.60
C PRO A 210 -12.92 -32.85 0.27
N PHE A 211 -11.90 -33.70 0.25
CA PHE A 211 -10.52 -33.35 -0.05
C PHE A 211 -9.91 -34.36 -1.01
N MET A 212 -8.95 -33.88 -1.79
CA MET A 212 -7.92 -34.67 -2.46
C MET A 212 -6.57 -34.24 -1.89
N ILE A 213 -5.60 -35.15 -1.86
CA ILE A 213 -4.29 -34.92 -1.25
C ILE A 213 -3.26 -34.71 -2.34
N VAL A 214 -2.46 -33.66 -2.20
CA VAL A 214 -1.43 -33.28 -3.19
C VAL A 214 -0.40 -34.40 -3.37
N ASP A 215 0.10 -34.95 -2.26
CA ASP A 215 1.11 -36.00 -2.24
C ASP A 215 0.73 -37.21 -3.11
N GLU A 216 -0.56 -37.59 -3.15
CA GLU A 216 -1.03 -38.71 -3.97
C GLU A 216 -0.94 -38.43 -5.48
N PHE A 217 -1.13 -37.17 -5.87
CA PHE A 217 -0.95 -36.75 -7.27
C PHE A 217 0.53 -36.77 -7.66
N GLU A 218 1.41 -36.34 -6.76
CA GLU A 218 2.86 -36.37 -6.99
C GLU A 218 3.38 -37.80 -7.07
N ASP A 219 3.03 -38.66 -6.10
CA ASP A 219 3.48 -40.05 -6.02
C ASP A 219 3.11 -40.86 -7.26
N ALA A 220 2.03 -40.49 -7.93
CA ALA A 220 1.59 -41.18 -9.13
C ALA A 220 1.99 -40.49 -10.45
N GLY A 221 2.81 -39.44 -10.39
CA GLY A 221 3.36 -38.74 -11.56
C GLY A 221 2.34 -37.86 -12.28
N PHE A 222 1.48 -37.19 -11.53
CA PHE A 222 0.44 -36.28 -12.00
C PHE A 222 0.71 -34.84 -11.53
N GLU A 223 1.97 -34.41 -11.56
CA GLU A 223 2.43 -33.12 -11.04
C GLU A 223 1.79 -31.92 -11.78
N GLN A 224 1.30 -32.10 -13.01
CA GLN A 224 0.61 -31.05 -13.76
C GLN A 224 -0.71 -30.58 -13.12
N PHE A 225 -1.23 -31.34 -12.16
CA PHE A 225 -2.43 -30.96 -11.39
C PHE A 225 -2.08 -30.30 -10.05
N VAL A 226 -0.79 -30.20 -9.69
CA VAL A 226 -0.34 -29.68 -8.41
C VAL A 226 0.04 -28.21 -8.53
N VAL A 227 -0.37 -27.42 -7.53
CA VAL A 227 0.06 -26.03 -7.35
C VAL A 227 1.23 -26.02 -6.39
N TYR A 228 2.38 -25.55 -6.86
CA TYR A 228 3.61 -25.45 -6.08
C TYR A 228 3.86 -24.04 -5.55
N ASP A 229 4.47 -23.95 -4.38
CA ASP A 229 5.01 -22.68 -3.89
C ASP A 229 6.42 -22.37 -4.40
N ALA A 230 7.00 -21.28 -3.90
CA ALA A 230 8.32 -20.82 -4.30
C ALA A 230 9.45 -21.81 -3.94
N ASP A 231 9.22 -22.67 -2.95
CA ASP A 231 10.18 -23.69 -2.51
C ASP A 231 9.96 -25.03 -3.22
N GLY A 232 8.98 -25.11 -4.12
CA GLY A 232 8.62 -26.33 -4.84
C GLY A 232 7.81 -27.31 -4.00
N ILE A 233 7.18 -26.86 -2.92
CA ILE A 233 6.30 -27.69 -2.08
C ILE A 233 4.87 -27.59 -2.64
N GLY A 234 4.22 -28.74 -2.80
CA GLY A 234 2.83 -28.82 -3.22
C GLY A 234 1.89 -28.20 -2.17
N GLN A 235 1.18 -27.13 -2.54
CA GLN A 235 0.25 -26.40 -1.65
C GLN A 235 -1.22 -26.64 -1.99
N GLY A 236 -1.53 -27.13 -3.19
CA GLY A 236 -2.90 -27.34 -3.60
C GLY A 236 -3.02 -28.04 -4.95
N LEU A 237 -4.25 -28.13 -5.44
CA LEU A 237 -4.57 -28.77 -6.71
C LEU A 237 -5.27 -27.80 -7.66
N HIS A 238 -4.95 -27.93 -8.94
CA HIS A 238 -5.69 -27.37 -10.07
C HIS A 238 -7.01 -28.14 -10.26
N TYR A 239 -7.99 -27.93 -9.37
CA TYR A 239 -9.28 -28.64 -9.38
C TYR A 239 -10.03 -28.51 -10.71
N GLU A 240 -9.86 -27.40 -11.42
CA GLU A 240 -10.39 -27.19 -12.76
C GLU A 240 -9.81 -28.18 -13.78
N LEU A 241 -8.50 -28.47 -13.69
CA LEU A 241 -7.83 -29.43 -14.56
C LEU A 241 -8.19 -30.86 -14.17
N VAL A 242 -8.28 -31.15 -12.86
CA VAL A 242 -8.77 -32.43 -12.34
C VAL A 242 -10.17 -32.74 -12.88
N THR A 243 -11.07 -31.75 -12.92
CA THR A 243 -12.42 -31.92 -13.45
C THR A 243 -12.41 -32.24 -14.96
N VAL A 244 -11.50 -31.62 -15.72
CA VAL A 244 -11.33 -31.92 -17.16
C VAL A 244 -10.80 -33.35 -17.37
N ALA A 245 -9.87 -33.79 -16.53
CA ALA A 245 -9.38 -35.17 -16.52
C ALA A 245 -10.49 -36.19 -16.22
N LEU A 246 -11.31 -35.92 -15.20
CA LEU A 246 -12.46 -36.77 -14.86
C LEU A 246 -13.47 -36.93 -16.00
N LEU A 247 -13.60 -35.94 -16.89
CA LEU A 247 -14.43 -36.08 -18.09
C LEU A 247 -13.91 -37.17 -19.04
N ALA A 248 -12.59 -37.31 -19.18
CA ALA A 248 -12.00 -38.37 -19.99
C ALA A 248 -12.23 -39.75 -19.35
N VAL A 249 -12.11 -39.85 -18.03
CA VAL A 249 -12.44 -41.06 -17.26
C VAL A 249 -13.92 -41.44 -17.43
N ALA A 250 -14.83 -40.47 -17.33
CA ALA A 250 -16.26 -40.70 -17.51
C ALA A 250 -16.60 -41.22 -18.91
N LYS A 251 -15.93 -40.69 -19.95
CA LYS A 251 -16.08 -41.19 -21.34
C LYS A 251 -15.59 -42.62 -21.48
N LEU A 252 -14.44 -42.96 -20.88
CA LEU A 252 -13.92 -44.31 -20.88
C LEU A 252 -14.89 -45.29 -20.23
N HIS A 253 -15.41 -44.95 -19.05
CA HIS A 253 -16.42 -45.77 -18.36
C HIS A 253 -17.70 -45.93 -19.18
N ALA A 254 -18.19 -44.87 -19.82
CA ALA A 254 -19.36 -44.96 -20.68
C ALA A 254 -19.12 -45.93 -21.86
N ALA A 255 -17.93 -45.92 -22.45
CA ALA A 255 -17.57 -46.86 -23.51
C ALA A 255 -17.46 -48.31 -23.00
N GLN A 256 -16.86 -48.53 -21.83
CA GLN A 256 -16.76 -49.86 -21.21
C GLN A 256 -18.13 -50.43 -20.84
N LEU A 257 -19.04 -49.61 -20.30
CA LEU A 257 -20.41 -50.02 -19.99
C LEU A 257 -21.16 -50.43 -21.26
N ALA A 258 -21.04 -49.65 -22.35
CA ALA A 258 -21.67 -49.99 -23.62
C ALA A 258 -21.15 -51.33 -24.21
N ASP A 259 -19.85 -51.62 -24.06
CA ASP A 259 -19.28 -52.92 -24.46
C ASP A 259 -19.84 -54.07 -23.62
N ILE A 260 -19.88 -53.90 -22.29
CA ILE A 260 -20.44 -54.90 -21.37
C ILE A 260 -21.91 -55.18 -21.70
N ASP A 261 -22.72 -54.14 -21.89
CA ASP A 261 -24.14 -54.28 -22.24
C ASP A 261 -24.33 -55.04 -23.56
N GLY A 262 -23.48 -54.77 -24.56
CA GLY A 262 -23.47 -55.50 -25.82
C GLY A 262 -23.17 -56.99 -25.63
N ARG A 263 -22.19 -57.32 -24.77
CA ARG A 263 -21.82 -58.71 -24.46
C ARG A 263 -22.91 -59.44 -23.67
N VAL A 264 -23.52 -58.77 -22.70
CA VAL A 264 -24.65 -59.33 -21.93
C VAL A 264 -25.82 -59.62 -22.86
N THR A 265 -26.20 -58.67 -23.71
CA THR A 265 -27.28 -58.84 -24.70
C THR A 265 -27.02 -60.05 -25.62
N ALA A 266 -25.78 -60.21 -26.10
CA ALA A 266 -25.42 -61.35 -26.93
C ALA A 266 -25.53 -62.69 -26.19
N LEU A 267 -25.11 -62.75 -24.93
CA LEU A 267 -25.23 -63.96 -24.10
C LEU A 267 -26.68 -64.30 -23.78
N GLU A 268 -27.50 -63.32 -23.45
CA GLU A 268 -28.94 -63.51 -23.22
C GLU A 268 -29.64 -64.03 -24.49
N GLY A 269 -29.27 -63.52 -25.67
CA GLY A 269 -29.76 -64.03 -26.94
C GLY A 269 -29.38 -65.49 -27.20
N ILE A 270 -28.15 -65.91 -26.85
CA ILE A 270 -27.69 -67.31 -26.96
C ILE A 270 -28.45 -68.21 -25.99
N SER A 271 -28.62 -67.78 -24.73
CA SER A 271 -29.33 -68.57 -23.71
C SER A 271 -30.80 -68.77 -24.08
N ALA A 272 -31.45 -67.77 -24.67
CA ALA A 272 -32.82 -67.87 -25.14
C ALA A 272 -32.96 -68.90 -26.28
N ALA A 273 -31.99 -68.95 -27.21
CA ALA A 273 -31.99 -69.92 -28.31
C ALA A 273 -31.67 -71.36 -27.87
N GLY A 274 -30.89 -71.54 -26.79
CA GLY A 274 -30.50 -72.87 -26.29
C GLY A 274 -31.56 -73.56 -25.43
N GLY A 275 -32.49 -72.82 -24.82
CA GLY A 275 -33.53 -73.37 -23.95
C GLY A 275 -34.64 -74.16 -24.66
N ASP A 276 -34.77 -74.02 -25.98
CA ASP A 276 -35.79 -74.72 -26.77
C ASP A 276 -35.37 -76.15 -27.19
N HIS A 277 -34.17 -76.61 -26.81
CA HIS A 277 -33.60 -77.89 -27.29
C HIS A 277 -33.71 -79.08 -26.32
N GLU A 278 -34.26 -78.92 -25.12
CA GLU A 278 -34.54 -80.03 -24.21
C GLU A 278 -36.05 -80.10 -23.91
N LEU A 279 -36.78 -81.02 -24.55
CA LEU A 279 -38.00 -81.72 -24.07
C LEU A 279 -38.63 -82.56 -25.22
N GLY A 280 -37.80 -83.33 -25.94
CA GLY A 280 -38.22 -84.32 -26.93
C GLY A 280 -37.80 -85.73 -26.54
#